data_AF-A0A509L239-F1
#
_entry.id   AF-A0A509L239-F1
#
_cell.length_a   1.000
_cell.length_b   1.000
_cell.length_c   1.000
_cell.angle_alpha   90.00
_cell.angle_beta   90.00
_cell.angle_gamma   90.00
#
_symmetry.space_group_name_H-M   'P 1'
#
loop_
_entity.id
_entity.type
_entity.pdbx_description
1 polymer ?
#
loop_
_entity_poly.entity_id
_entity_poly.type
_entity_poly.pdbx_seq_one_letter_code
_entity_poly.pdbx_strand_id
1 'polypeptide(L)'
;MNKLSLVADPDLLFTEEKLIVDLKEKGFDLIEYNDSIEFRFSYESNYRHNQANDLIVILNAGKAKLEQLPYDLIKTGRKLHFSLGQIFPNMSYPVIEKIDRQHLDDLFEAQKKNKPDRMGENATKDFILRNVFKIAAELISTKIDLLRMLLRLHYSNLNLPQTLSRRLTEVLQAQNEFVDWPLDEIVEDSQAFLSFLQERWPIFLDSLKAHPDQIDEDFSQYGLKFKGPEILPFDHQDILVYIDNLFVERKLKPIPDNSKKLDLSSWIRSGVTLQDKDDKKIQLSRLLMLLEEQLPSNDSRHSDWISFAYKKAEFEALSLTEVIDVPVEGLVKLKSKVENNFTKWLEAHFSGLINLPPTQPVMLHHTPRQMARHIEDSKNNRVALIVVDGLSLDQWISIREILQDQSKNLVIRESAVFAWIPSLTSVSRQALFAGKPPMYFPNSINTTHNEKKLWQQFWENYGLSRLEVGYQKSIGNGDAIRALDDMLNLQQIKARGLVIDSVDKIMHGMQLGN
;
A
#
# COMPACT_ATOMS: atom_id res chain seq x y z
N MET A 1 19.47 -31.80 18.55
CA MET A 1 19.85 -30.45 19.02
C MET A 1 19.59 -29.52 17.86
N ASN A 2 18.52 -28.73 17.94
CA ASN A 2 18.22 -27.74 16.92
C ASN A 2 19.29 -26.66 16.93
N LYS A 3 19.62 -26.17 15.74
CA LYS A 3 20.73 -25.26 15.51
C LYS A 3 20.25 -23.83 15.66
N LEU A 4 20.84 -23.11 16.62
CA LEU A 4 20.69 -21.67 16.73
C LEU A 4 21.62 -20.99 15.72
N SER A 5 21.07 -20.09 14.91
CA SER A 5 21.85 -19.20 14.03
C SER A 5 21.65 -17.75 14.44
N LEU A 6 22.75 -17.00 14.52
CA LEU A 6 22.78 -15.57 14.79
C LEU A 6 23.17 -14.86 13.50
N VAL A 7 22.26 -14.09 12.94
CA VAL A 7 22.44 -13.47 11.63
C VAL A 7 22.61 -11.97 11.78
N ALA A 8 23.77 -11.45 11.37
CA ALA A 8 23.97 -10.03 11.16
C ALA A 8 23.43 -9.64 9.77
N ASP A 9 22.33 -8.91 9.76
CA ASP A 9 21.60 -8.48 8.57
C ASP A 9 21.52 -6.95 8.50
N PRO A 10 22.63 -6.28 8.14
CA PRO A 10 22.64 -4.83 8.05
C PRO A 10 21.69 -4.27 6.99
N ASP A 11 21.32 -5.06 6.00
CA ASP A 11 20.55 -4.62 4.84
C ASP A 11 19.09 -5.08 4.87
N LEU A 12 18.62 -5.67 5.98
CA LEU A 12 17.25 -6.14 6.15
C LEU A 12 16.85 -7.16 5.05
N LEU A 13 17.75 -8.05 4.66
CA LEU A 13 17.49 -9.10 3.68
C LEU A 13 16.47 -10.12 4.21
N PHE A 14 16.46 -10.38 5.52
CA PHE A 14 15.54 -11.31 6.18
C PHE A 14 14.15 -10.72 6.38
N THR A 15 13.87 -9.55 5.80
CA THR A 15 12.53 -8.97 5.73
C THR A 15 11.84 -9.22 4.39
N GLU A 16 12.46 -9.96 3.47
CA GLU A 16 11.85 -10.34 2.20
C GLU A 16 10.84 -11.49 2.39
N GLU A 17 9.62 -11.30 1.91
CA GLU A 17 8.47 -12.19 2.15
C GLU A 17 8.73 -13.65 1.72
N LYS A 18 9.23 -13.87 0.51
CA LYS A 18 9.45 -15.22 -0.03
C LYS A 18 10.58 -15.93 0.70
N LEU A 19 11.64 -15.22 1.06
CA LEU A 19 12.72 -15.77 1.87
C LEU A 19 12.21 -16.28 3.22
N ILE A 20 11.33 -15.51 3.89
CA ILE A 20 10.77 -15.92 5.19
C ILE A 20 9.91 -17.18 5.03
N VAL A 21 9.08 -17.24 4.00
CA VAL A 21 8.23 -18.40 3.69
C VAL A 21 9.10 -19.63 3.39
N ASP A 22 10.09 -19.50 2.52
CA ASP A 22 11.02 -20.58 2.17
C ASP A 22 11.80 -21.12 3.39
N LEU A 23 12.20 -20.23 4.29
CA LEU A 23 12.88 -20.60 5.53
C LEU A 23 11.93 -21.37 6.47
N LYS A 24 10.68 -20.91 6.60
CA LYS A 24 9.64 -21.59 7.38
C LYS A 24 9.37 -22.99 6.86
N GLU A 25 9.19 -23.16 5.55
CA GLU A 25 8.98 -24.48 4.93
C GLU A 25 10.16 -25.43 5.17
N LYS A 26 11.38 -24.87 5.29
CA LYS A 26 12.60 -25.63 5.64
C LYS A 26 12.76 -25.88 7.15
N GLY A 27 11.78 -25.50 7.97
CA GLY A 27 11.78 -25.72 9.42
C GLY A 27 12.59 -24.69 10.22
N PHE A 28 12.76 -23.48 9.68
CA PHE A 28 13.37 -22.36 10.41
C PHE A 28 12.31 -21.41 10.97
N ASP A 29 12.45 -21.06 12.24
CA ASP A 29 11.77 -19.93 12.85
C ASP A 29 12.69 -18.72 12.92
N LEU A 30 12.11 -17.53 12.75
CA LEU A 30 12.84 -16.27 12.73
C LEU A 30 12.35 -15.41 13.90
N ILE A 31 13.29 -14.81 14.62
CA ILE A 31 13.00 -13.84 15.68
C ILE A 31 13.95 -12.65 15.55
N GLU A 32 13.39 -11.44 15.53
CA GLU A 32 14.16 -10.21 15.49
C GLU A 32 14.62 -9.80 16.90
N TYR A 33 15.89 -9.44 17.05
CA TYR A 33 16.42 -8.90 18.30
C TYR A 33 16.34 -7.37 18.32
N ASN A 34 15.26 -6.85 18.93
CA ASN A 34 15.01 -5.41 19.06
C ASN A 34 15.11 -4.90 20.51
N ASP A 35 14.35 -5.53 21.40
CA ASP A 35 14.33 -5.24 22.83
C ASP A 35 14.73 -6.48 23.60
N SER A 36 15.68 -6.33 24.53
CA SER A 36 16.25 -7.46 25.27
C SER A 36 15.22 -8.23 26.11
N ILE A 37 14.21 -7.54 26.65
CA ILE A 37 13.19 -8.12 27.53
C ILE A 37 12.12 -8.81 26.69
N GLU A 38 11.61 -8.14 25.65
CA GLU A 38 10.63 -8.73 24.72
C GLU A 38 11.19 -9.97 24.05
N PHE A 39 12.42 -9.86 23.52
CA PHE A 39 13.12 -10.98 22.92
C PHE A 39 13.27 -12.13 23.91
N ARG A 40 13.69 -11.86 25.15
CA ARG A 40 13.91 -12.93 26.14
C ARG A 40 12.60 -13.61 26.50
N PHE A 41 11.52 -12.85 26.67
CA PHE A 41 10.20 -13.42 26.91
C PHE A 41 9.76 -14.35 25.77
N SER A 42 9.87 -13.92 24.51
CA SER A 42 9.53 -14.76 23.35
C SER A 42 10.44 -15.99 23.22
N TYR A 43 11.75 -15.82 23.41
CA TYR A 43 12.72 -16.92 23.36
C TYR A 43 12.45 -18.01 24.41
N GLU A 44 12.24 -17.59 25.66
CA GLU A 44 12.01 -18.50 26.79
C GLU A 44 10.65 -19.20 26.68
N SER A 45 9.62 -18.49 26.22
CA SER A 45 8.26 -19.03 26.11
C SER A 45 8.14 -20.05 24.98
N ASN A 46 8.81 -19.80 23.84
CA ASN A 46 8.53 -20.54 22.61
C ASN A 46 9.66 -21.46 22.14
N TYR A 47 10.92 -21.23 22.54
CA TYR A 47 12.07 -21.88 21.89
C TYR A 47 13.01 -22.62 22.85
N ARG A 48 13.19 -22.15 24.09
CA ARG A 48 14.17 -22.78 25.00
C ARG A 48 13.89 -24.26 25.27
N HIS A 49 12.63 -24.61 25.40
CA HIS A 49 12.18 -25.98 25.71
C HIS A 49 11.54 -26.68 24.52
N ASN A 50 11.30 -25.97 23.41
CA ASN A 50 10.62 -26.48 22.24
C ASN A 50 11.62 -26.58 21.07
N GLN A 51 12.06 -27.81 20.78
CA GLN A 51 13.03 -28.10 19.72
C GLN A 51 12.33 -28.64 18.47
N ALA A 52 11.19 -28.05 18.07
CA ALA A 52 10.54 -28.43 16.82
C ALA A 52 11.31 -27.90 15.59
N ASN A 53 11.73 -26.63 15.64
CA ASN A 53 12.33 -25.91 14.52
C ASN A 53 13.72 -25.36 14.85
N ASP A 54 14.55 -25.13 13.83
CA ASP A 54 15.82 -24.40 13.96
C ASP A 54 15.52 -22.89 14.12
N LEU A 55 16.26 -22.19 14.97
CA LEU A 55 16.00 -20.78 15.28
C LEU A 55 17.04 -19.86 14.64
N ILE A 56 16.57 -18.84 13.94
CA ILE A 56 17.36 -17.74 13.40
C ILE A 56 17.05 -16.47 14.22
N VAL A 57 18.07 -15.95 14.91
CA VAL A 57 18.01 -14.65 15.58
C VAL A 57 18.61 -13.61 14.65
N ILE A 58 17.79 -12.65 14.23
CA ILE A 58 18.17 -11.60 13.27
C ILE A 58 18.59 -10.34 14.02
N LEU A 59 19.72 -9.78 13.60
CA LEU A 59 20.27 -8.51 14.07
C LEU A 59 20.28 -7.52 12.91
N ASN A 60 19.32 -6.59 12.94
CA ASN A 60 19.18 -5.55 11.94
C ASN A 60 20.18 -4.40 12.18
N ALA A 61 20.66 -3.75 11.10
CA ALA A 61 21.51 -2.56 11.25
C ALA A 61 20.78 -1.46 12.00
N GLY A 62 21.45 -0.92 13.01
CA GLY A 62 21.05 0.33 13.66
C GLY A 62 20.99 0.27 15.18
N LYS A 63 20.91 -0.91 15.81
CA LYS A 63 20.81 -0.99 17.29
C LYS A 63 21.66 -2.07 17.94
N ALA A 64 21.80 -3.25 17.33
CA ALA A 64 22.46 -4.38 17.97
C ALA A 64 23.66 -4.92 17.17
N LYS A 65 24.84 -4.92 17.80
CA LYS A 65 25.97 -5.75 17.33
C LYS A 65 25.77 -7.17 17.84
N LEU A 66 26.34 -8.16 17.15
CA LEU A 66 26.42 -9.54 17.65
C LEU A 66 26.95 -9.62 19.11
N GLU A 67 27.77 -8.65 19.50
CA GLU A 67 28.37 -8.50 20.84
C GLU A 67 27.36 -8.09 21.94
N GLN A 68 26.20 -7.54 21.57
CA GLN A 68 25.17 -7.10 22.51
C GLN A 68 24.16 -8.20 22.83
N LEU A 69 24.21 -9.32 22.12
CA LEU A 69 23.34 -10.45 22.41
C LEU A 69 23.67 -11.07 23.78
N PRO A 70 22.68 -11.69 24.45
CA PRO A 70 22.92 -12.52 25.62
C PRO A 70 24.04 -13.55 25.38
N TYR A 71 24.97 -13.66 26.34
CA TYR A 71 26.18 -14.46 26.21
C TYR A 71 25.90 -15.96 25.94
N ASP A 72 24.81 -16.49 26.49
CA ASP A 72 24.35 -17.86 26.24
C ASP A 72 24.05 -18.12 24.76
N LEU A 73 23.47 -17.14 24.06
CA LEU A 73 23.21 -17.23 22.63
C LEU A 73 24.50 -17.13 21.81
N ILE A 74 25.38 -16.18 22.15
CA ILE A 74 26.66 -15.99 21.44
C ILE A 74 27.53 -17.26 21.52
N LYS A 75 27.50 -17.94 22.66
CA LYS A 75 28.29 -19.17 22.89
C LYS A 75 27.76 -20.37 22.11
N THR A 76 26.46 -20.45 21.89
CA THR A 76 25.80 -21.62 21.29
C THR A 76 25.48 -21.44 19.80
N GLY A 77 25.22 -20.22 19.37
CA GLY A 77 24.73 -19.92 18.03
C GLY A 77 25.82 -19.81 16.96
N ARG A 78 25.52 -20.34 15.77
CA ARG A 78 26.33 -20.15 14.55
C ARG A 78 26.19 -18.71 14.07
N LYS A 79 27.30 -17.98 13.93
CA LYS A 79 27.30 -16.61 13.43
C LYS A 79 27.33 -16.57 11.90
N LEU A 80 26.42 -15.82 11.30
CA LEU A 80 26.30 -15.60 9.87
C LEU A 80 26.20 -14.10 9.59
N HIS A 81 26.62 -13.68 8.41
CA HIS A 81 26.55 -12.30 7.95
C HIS A 81 26.14 -12.30 6.47
N PHE A 82 25.15 -11.50 6.14
CA PHE A 82 24.67 -11.31 4.77
C PHE A 82 24.55 -9.82 4.50
N SER A 83 25.03 -9.35 3.35
CA SER A 83 24.89 -7.96 2.94
C SER A 83 24.70 -7.84 1.44
N LEU A 84 24.05 -6.75 1.01
CA LEU A 84 23.86 -6.42 -0.40
C LEU A 84 25.20 -6.29 -1.13
N GLY A 85 26.25 -5.81 -0.45
CA GLY A 85 27.59 -5.73 -1.03
C GLY A 85 28.19 -7.09 -1.40
N GLN A 86 27.84 -8.16 -0.67
CA GLN A 86 28.26 -9.52 -1.00
C GLN A 86 27.43 -10.13 -2.15
N ILE A 87 26.16 -9.76 -2.25
CA ILE A 87 25.23 -10.29 -3.27
C ILE A 87 25.41 -9.58 -4.62
N PHE A 88 25.69 -8.27 -4.59
CA PHE A 88 25.78 -7.40 -5.77
C PHE A 88 27.13 -6.68 -5.85
N PRO A 89 28.25 -7.41 -6.01
CA PRO A 89 29.60 -6.84 -5.90
C PRO A 89 29.96 -5.82 -7.00
N ASN A 90 29.30 -5.88 -8.15
CA ASN A 90 29.60 -5.03 -9.31
C ASN A 90 28.69 -3.80 -9.41
N MET A 91 27.81 -3.58 -8.44
CA MET A 91 26.82 -2.51 -8.46
C MET A 91 27.07 -1.52 -7.32
N SER A 92 26.57 -0.29 -7.49
CA SER A 92 26.71 0.75 -6.46
C SER A 92 25.83 0.46 -5.24
N TYR A 93 26.45 0.13 -4.10
CA TYR A 93 25.75 -0.19 -2.85
C TYR A 93 24.74 0.90 -2.40
N PRO A 94 25.07 2.21 -2.41
CA PRO A 94 24.11 3.27 -2.04
C PRO A 94 22.85 3.32 -2.90
N VAL A 95 22.89 2.77 -4.12
CA VAL A 95 21.71 2.65 -5.00
C VAL A 95 20.89 1.43 -4.59
N ILE A 96 21.55 0.28 -4.39
CA ILE A 96 20.87 -1.00 -4.09
C ILE A 96 20.20 -0.97 -2.72
N GLU A 97 20.82 -0.35 -1.72
CA GLU A 97 20.28 -0.22 -0.36
C GLU A 97 18.86 0.41 -0.35
N LYS A 98 18.58 1.29 -1.31
CA LYS A 98 17.31 2.00 -1.48
C LYS A 98 16.27 1.23 -2.28
N ILE A 99 16.63 0.08 -2.85
CA ILE A 99 15.71 -0.77 -3.60
C ILE A 99 14.87 -1.59 -2.63
N ASP A 100 13.58 -1.73 -2.94
CA ASP A 100 12.70 -2.60 -2.17
C ASP A 100 13.16 -4.06 -2.28
N ARG A 101 13.08 -4.80 -1.18
CA ARG A 101 13.58 -6.18 -1.06
C ARG A 101 12.85 -7.11 -2.02
N GLN A 102 11.59 -6.80 -2.36
CA GLN A 102 10.80 -7.56 -3.34
C GLN A 102 11.43 -7.63 -4.74
N HIS A 103 12.31 -6.69 -5.08
CA HIS A 103 12.96 -6.59 -6.40
C HIS A 103 14.38 -7.17 -6.44
N LEU A 104 14.90 -7.66 -5.31
CA LEU A 104 16.28 -8.17 -5.25
C LEU A 104 16.48 -9.45 -6.07
N ASP A 105 15.47 -10.32 -6.14
CA ASP A 105 15.52 -11.54 -6.97
C ASP A 105 15.62 -11.19 -8.47
N ASP A 106 14.77 -10.28 -8.94
CA ASP A 106 14.80 -9.79 -10.32
C ASP A 106 16.14 -9.13 -10.65
N LEU A 107 16.68 -8.35 -9.70
CA LEU A 107 18.00 -7.73 -9.85
C LEU A 107 19.12 -8.77 -9.90
N PHE A 108 19.04 -9.81 -9.08
CA PHE A 108 20.03 -10.88 -9.01
C PHE A 108 20.05 -11.72 -10.29
N GLU A 109 18.87 -12.06 -10.83
CA GLU A 109 18.76 -12.75 -12.11
C GLU A 109 19.22 -11.87 -13.28
N ALA A 110 18.89 -10.56 -13.25
CA ALA A 110 19.42 -9.60 -14.22
C ALA A 110 20.95 -9.52 -14.18
N GLN A 111 21.56 -9.52 -12.99
CA GLN A 111 23.01 -9.55 -12.80
C GLN A 111 23.62 -10.83 -13.39
N LYS A 112 23.06 -12.00 -13.09
CA LYS A 112 23.56 -13.28 -13.64
C LYS A 112 23.50 -13.34 -15.15
N LYS A 113 22.40 -12.83 -15.73
CA LYS A 113 22.17 -12.86 -17.18
C LYS A 113 23.10 -11.90 -17.92
N ASN A 114 23.21 -10.66 -17.45
CA ASN A 114 23.97 -9.62 -18.16
C ASN A 114 25.44 -9.56 -17.77
N LYS A 115 25.82 -10.09 -16.59
CA LYS A 115 27.18 -10.07 -16.02
C LYS A 115 27.85 -8.70 -16.16
N PRO A 116 27.25 -7.63 -15.62
CA PRO A 116 27.80 -6.29 -15.78
C PRO A 116 29.20 -6.17 -15.15
N ASP A 117 30.07 -5.40 -15.79
CA ASP A 117 31.29 -4.88 -15.17
C ASP A 117 30.96 -3.98 -13.98
N ARG A 118 31.97 -3.55 -13.22
CA ARG A 118 31.77 -2.65 -12.08
C ARG A 118 31.12 -1.33 -12.54
N MET A 119 29.91 -1.07 -12.07
CA MET A 119 29.12 0.10 -12.41
C MET A 119 29.22 1.20 -11.34
N GLY A 120 29.26 2.46 -11.80
CA GLY A 120 29.02 3.62 -10.94
C GLY A 120 27.53 3.78 -10.62
N GLU A 121 27.19 4.84 -9.88
CA GLU A 121 25.80 5.08 -9.46
C GLU A 121 24.81 5.19 -10.62
N ASN A 122 25.06 6.06 -11.60
CA ASN A 122 24.10 6.28 -12.69
C ASN A 122 23.96 5.03 -13.57
N ALA A 123 25.06 4.35 -13.88
CA ALA A 123 25.01 3.08 -14.61
C ALA A 123 24.24 2.00 -13.82
N THR A 124 24.37 1.95 -12.50
CA THR A 124 23.59 1.05 -11.64
C THR A 124 22.10 1.39 -11.69
N LYS A 125 21.73 2.68 -11.60
CA LYS A 125 20.33 3.14 -11.68
C LYS A 125 19.72 2.79 -13.04
N ASP A 126 20.43 3.06 -14.14
CA ASP A 126 19.99 2.77 -15.50
C ASP A 126 19.83 1.25 -15.71
N PHE A 127 20.77 0.46 -15.17
CA PHE A 127 20.70 -1.00 -15.21
C PHE A 127 19.44 -1.51 -14.49
N ILE A 128 19.13 -0.99 -13.30
CA ILE A 128 17.97 -1.39 -12.51
C ILE A 128 16.68 -0.96 -13.22
N LEU A 129 16.56 0.29 -13.67
CA LEU A 129 15.41 0.78 -14.42
C LEU A 129 15.09 -0.14 -15.61
N ARG A 130 16.11 -0.45 -16.42
CA ARG A 130 15.95 -1.27 -17.63
C ARG A 130 15.67 -2.74 -17.35
N ASN A 131 16.42 -3.36 -16.44
CA ASN A 131 16.39 -4.82 -16.29
C ASN A 131 15.39 -5.30 -15.24
N VAL A 132 15.10 -4.49 -14.22
CA VAL A 132 14.16 -4.83 -13.15
C VAL A 132 12.80 -4.23 -13.47
N PHE A 133 12.71 -2.89 -13.57
CA PHE A 133 11.44 -2.19 -13.80
C PHE A 133 10.99 -2.18 -15.27
N LYS A 134 11.80 -2.72 -16.19
CA LYS A 134 11.55 -2.77 -17.64
C LYS A 134 11.35 -1.39 -18.28
N ILE A 135 12.00 -0.36 -17.74
CA ILE A 135 11.96 1.03 -18.22
C ILE A 135 13.30 1.33 -18.90
N ALA A 136 13.31 1.29 -20.23
CA ALA A 136 14.43 1.75 -21.04
C ALA A 136 14.18 3.22 -21.40
N ALA A 137 14.60 4.14 -20.53
CA ALA A 137 14.35 5.56 -20.68
C ALA A 137 14.90 6.13 -22.00
N GLU A 138 15.99 5.54 -22.49
CA GLU A 138 16.62 5.87 -23.77
C GLU A 138 15.78 5.54 -25.01
N LEU A 139 14.77 4.68 -24.88
CA LEU A 139 13.87 4.27 -25.97
C LEU A 139 12.54 5.05 -25.96
N ILE A 140 12.28 5.85 -24.93
CA ILE A 140 11.07 6.66 -24.82
C ILE A 140 11.31 7.92 -25.64
N SER A 141 10.65 8.03 -26.79
CA SER A 141 10.91 9.10 -27.78
C SER A 141 9.67 9.88 -28.20
N THR A 142 8.48 9.36 -27.93
CA THR A 142 7.21 10.01 -28.25
C THR A 142 6.36 10.23 -27.00
N LYS A 143 5.38 11.15 -27.09
CA LYS A 143 4.37 11.36 -26.04
C LYS A 143 3.57 10.09 -25.73
N ILE A 144 3.34 9.24 -26.72
CA ILE A 144 2.66 7.94 -26.56
C ILE A 144 3.53 6.99 -25.73
N ASP A 145 4.82 6.88 -26.04
CA ASP A 145 5.76 6.03 -25.28
C ASP A 145 5.82 6.47 -23.81
N LEU A 146 5.92 7.78 -23.58
CA LEU A 146 5.98 8.35 -22.24
C LEU A 146 4.68 8.06 -21.46
N LEU A 147 3.53 8.36 -22.05
CA LEU A 147 2.23 8.14 -21.42
C LEU A 147 2.01 6.65 -21.12
N ARG A 148 2.35 5.76 -22.06
CA ARG A 148 2.27 4.30 -21.87
C ARG A 148 3.16 3.83 -20.72
N MET A 149 4.39 4.37 -20.62
CA MET A 149 5.31 4.04 -19.53
C MET A 149 4.76 4.49 -18.18
N LEU A 150 4.27 5.73 -18.08
CA LEU A 150 3.68 6.27 -16.85
C LEU A 150 2.42 5.49 -16.44
N LEU A 151 1.55 5.14 -17.40
CA LEU A 151 0.39 4.30 -17.15
C LEU A 151 0.81 2.93 -16.60
N ARG A 152 1.81 2.27 -17.21
CA ARG A 152 2.30 0.98 -16.69
C ARG A 152 2.89 1.12 -15.29
N LEU A 153 3.68 2.17 -15.05
CA LEU A 153 4.30 2.44 -13.77
C LEU A 153 3.24 2.55 -12.65
N HIS A 154 2.24 3.41 -12.86
CA HIS A 154 1.24 3.73 -11.83
C HIS A 154 0.11 2.72 -11.75
N TYR A 155 -0.34 2.15 -12.88
CA TYR A 155 -1.40 1.14 -12.88
C TYR A 155 -0.96 -0.16 -12.20
N SER A 156 0.30 -0.56 -12.39
CA SER A 156 0.90 -1.72 -11.73
C SER A 156 1.37 -1.45 -10.30
N ASN A 157 1.14 -0.25 -9.75
CA ASN A 157 1.63 0.19 -8.43
C ASN A 157 3.13 -0.09 -8.23
N LEU A 158 3.93 0.11 -9.28
CA LEU A 158 5.38 -0.09 -9.21
C LEU A 158 6.00 1.11 -8.48
N ASN A 159 6.27 0.93 -7.19
CA ASN A 159 6.90 1.95 -6.36
C ASN A 159 8.39 2.08 -6.73
N LEU A 160 8.73 3.10 -7.53
CA LEU A 160 10.12 3.45 -7.80
C LEU A 160 10.73 4.19 -6.59
N PRO A 161 11.87 3.72 -6.07
CA PRO A 161 12.64 4.49 -5.09
C PRO A 161 12.99 5.87 -5.66
N GLN A 162 12.93 6.91 -4.83
CA GLN A 162 13.14 8.30 -5.25
C GLN A 162 14.43 8.51 -6.07
N THR A 163 15.50 7.77 -5.76
CA THR A 163 16.75 7.84 -6.52
C THR A 163 16.65 7.33 -7.96
N LEU A 164 15.77 6.36 -8.23
CA LEU A 164 15.48 5.88 -9.58
C LEU A 164 14.50 6.82 -10.28
N SER A 165 13.46 7.29 -9.60
CA SER A 165 12.51 8.28 -10.13
C SER A 165 13.23 9.53 -10.60
N ARG A 166 14.11 10.09 -9.76
CA ARG A 166 14.95 11.24 -10.12
C ARG A 166 15.82 10.97 -11.34
N ARG A 167 16.47 9.80 -11.41
CA ARG A 167 17.31 9.44 -12.57
C ARG A 167 16.48 9.32 -13.84
N LEU A 168 15.31 8.69 -13.76
CA LEU A 168 14.38 8.57 -14.88
C LEU A 168 13.94 9.95 -15.37
N THR A 169 13.55 10.84 -14.45
CA THR A 169 13.18 12.22 -14.78
C THR A 169 14.32 13.00 -15.41
N GLU A 170 15.54 12.90 -14.87
CA GLU A 170 16.74 13.54 -15.46
C GLU A 170 17.00 13.09 -16.90
N VAL A 171 16.81 11.80 -17.22
CA VAL A 171 17.00 11.27 -18.59
C VAL A 171 15.89 11.74 -19.52
N LEU A 172 14.64 11.77 -19.06
CA LEU A 172 13.49 12.20 -19.86
C LEU A 172 13.50 13.71 -20.12
N GLN A 173 13.80 14.52 -19.11
CA GLN A 173 13.87 15.99 -19.24
C GLN A 173 15.00 16.47 -20.15
N ALA A 174 16.04 15.65 -20.37
CA ALA A 174 17.08 15.95 -21.34
C ALA A 174 16.56 15.93 -22.80
N GLN A 175 15.37 15.38 -23.04
CA GLN A 175 14.74 15.35 -24.35
C GLN A 175 13.78 16.53 -24.52
N ASN A 176 13.94 17.29 -25.61
CA ASN A 176 13.11 18.48 -25.89
C ASN A 176 11.60 18.17 -25.97
N GLU A 177 11.22 16.95 -26.38
CA GLU A 177 9.83 16.51 -26.50
C GLU A 177 9.06 16.54 -25.16
N PHE A 178 9.77 16.45 -24.03
CA PHE A 178 9.17 16.27 -22.70
C PHE A 178 9.36 17.48 -21.78
N VAL A 179 9.89 18.60 -22.27
CA VAL A 179 10.21 19.79 -21.46
C VAL A 179 8.99 20.36 -20.73
N ASP A 180 7.83 20.33 -21.37
CA ASP A 180 6.60 20.88 -20.79
C ASP A 180 5.92 19.93 -19.79
N TRP A 181 6.34 18.67 -19.73
CA TRP A 181 5.73 17.67 -18.86
C TRP A 181 6.19 17.85 -17.40
N PRO A 182 5.29 17.69 -16.42
CA PRO A 182 5.59 17.86 -14.99
C PRO A 182 6.21 16.58 -14.41
N LEU A 183 7.29 16.10 -15.04
CA LEU A 183 7.89 14.79 -14.75
C LEU A 183 8.37 14.63 -13.31
N ASP A 184 8.79 15.71 -12.65
CA ASP A 184 9.18 15.70 -11.24
C ASP A 184 8.00 15.34 -10.32
N GLU A 185 6.77 15.64 -10.72
CA GLU A 185 5.56 15.36 -9.93
C GLU A 185 4.95 14.01 -10.32
N ILE A 186 4.75 13.78 -11.62
CA ILE A 186 3.94 12.66 -12.11
C ILE A 186 4.71 11.35 -12.24
N VAL A 187 6.04 11.34 -12.15
CA VAL A 187 6.81 10.08 -12.13
C VAL A 187 6.79 9.46 -10.73
N GLU A 188 6.88 10.28 -9.67
CA GLU A 188 6.98 9.81 -8.28
C GLU A 188 5.61 9.64 -7.61
N ASP A 189 4.65 10.53 -7.88
CA ASP A 189 3.35 10.52 -7.21
C ASP A 189 2.23 10.03 -8.14
N SER A 190 1.68 8.85 -7.82
CA SER A 190 0.59 8.24 -8.58
C SER A 190 -0.70 9.05 -8.54
N GLN A 191 -0.99 9.75 -7.43
CA GLN A 191 -2.15 10.62 -7.31
C GLN A 191 -1.98 11.89 -8.14
N ALA A 192 -0.75 12.43 -8.22
CA ALA A 192 -0.44 13.54 -9.12
C ALA A 192 -0.63 13.12 -10.59
N PHE A 193 -0.14 11.93 -10.96
CA PHE A 193 -0.35 11.39 -12.30
C PHE A 193 -1.82 11.16 -12.64
N LEU A 194 -2.60 10.53 -11.76
CA LEU A 194 -4.04 10.33 -11.98
C LEU A 194 -4.78 11.67 -12.08
N SER A 195 -4.41 12.67 -11.28
CA SER A 195 -4.97 14.01 -11.37
C SER A 195 -4.63 14.69 -12.70
N PHE A 196 -3.39 14.53 -13.18
CA PHE A 196 -2.92 15.01 -14.48
C PHE A 196 -3.74 14.41 -15.65
N LEU A 197 -4.06 13.11 -15.59
CA LEU A 197 -4.95 12.47 -16.57
C LEU A 197 -6.39 12.99 -16.45
N GLN A 198 -6.90 13.07 -15.21
CA GLN A 198 -8.29 13.45 -14.93
C GLN A 198 -8.64 14.85 -15.47
N GLU A 199 -7.74 15.83 -15.33
CA GLU A 199 -8.00 17.19 -15.83
C GLU A 199 -7.94 17.33 -17.36
N ARG A 200 -7.31 16.37 -18.05
CA ARG A 200 -7.20 16.34 -19.53
C ARG A 200 -8.29 15.51 -20.19
N TRP A 201 -9.00 14.69 -19.42
CA TRP A 201 -10.09 13.87 -19.93
C TRP A 201 -11.24 14.69 -20.54
N PRO A 202 -11.76 15.77 -19.89
CA PRO A 202 -12.78 16.62 -20.50
C PRO A 202 -12.33 17.26 -21.82
N ILE A 203 -11.08 17.75 -21.86
CA ILE A 203 -10.49 18.38 -23.05
C ILE A 203 -10.46 17.38 -24.21
N PHE A 204 -9.99 16.16 -23.96
CA PHE A 204 -9.99 15.12 -24.96
C PHE A 204 -11.40 14.81 -25.48
N LEU A 205 -12.39 14.66 -24.59
CA LEU A 205 -13.77 14.42 -25.00
C LEU A 205 -14.34 15.55 -25.85
N ASP A 206 -14.01 16.81 -25.53
CA ASP A 206 -14.42 17.96 -26.33
C ASP A 206 -13.69 18.01 -27.68
N SER A 207 -12.42 17.62 -27.74
CA SER A 207 -11.67 17.49 -29.00
C SER A 207 -12.27 16.47 -29.97
N LEU A 208 -12.91 15.40 -29.46
CA LEU A 208 -13.65 14.43 -30.29
C LEU A 208 -14.95 14.99 -30.87
N LYS A 209 -15.48 16.09 -30.31
CA LYS A 209 -16.73 16.74 -30.75
C LYS A 209 -16.47 17.84 -31.78
N ALA A 210 -15.28 18.44 -31.77
CA ALA A 210 -14.90 19.52 -32.67
C ALA A 210 -14.74 19.01 -34.13
N HIS A 211 -15.16 19.82 -35.11
CA HIS A 211 -14.84 19.54 -36.51
C HIS A 211 -13.36 19.90 -36.77
N PRO A 212 -12.67 19.24 -37.72
CA PRO A 212 -11.25 19.48 -38.00
C PRO A 212 -10.89 20.95 -38.28
N ASP A 213 -11.84 21.75 -38.75
CA ASP A 213 -11.66 23.16 -39.16
C ASP A 213 -11.95 24.19 -38.04
N GLN A 214 -12.25 23.76 -36.80
CA GLN A 214 -12.63 24.64 -35.67
C GLN A 214 -11.68 24.55 -34.46
N ILE A 215 -10.48 24.00 -34.62
CA ILE A 215 -9.50 23.88 -33.53
C ILE A 215 -8.78 25.22 -33.35
N ASP A 216 -9.51 26.20 -32.82
CA ASP A 216 -8.98 27.43 -32.22
C ASP A 216 -9.75 27.65 -30.91
N GLU A 217 -9.94 26.58 -30.13
CA GLU A 217 -10.60 26.62 -28.82
C GLU A 217 -9.60 27.07 -27.76
N ASP A 218 -9.94 28.16 -27.07
CA ASP A 218 -9.19 28.66 -25.92
C ASP A 218 -9.34 27.69 -24.74
N PHE A 219 -8.40 26.74 -24.63
CA PHE A 219 -8.35 25.73 -23.56
C PHE A 219 -8.05 26.33 -22.17
N SER A 220 -7.83 27.66 -22.05
CA SER A 220 -7.62 28.32 -20.76
C SER A 220 -8.81 28.17 -19.79
N GLN A 221 -10.00 27.84 -20.31
CA GLN A 221 -11.22 27.63 -19.52
C GLN A 221 -11.19 26.42 -18.57
N TYR A 222 -10.33 25.41 -18.81
CA TYR A 222 -10.30 24.19 -17.99
C TYR A 222 -9.50 24.34 -16.69
N GLY A 223 -8.72 25.41 -16.53
CA GLY A 223 -8.01 25.71 -15.27
C GLY A 223 -7.06 24.60 -14.83
N LEU A 224 -6.25 24.09 -15.76
CA LEU A 224 -5.31 22.98 -15.52
C LEU A 224 -4.35 23.29 -14.37
N LYS A 225 -4.26 22.36 -13.40
CA LYS A 225 -3.33 22.48 -12.28
C LYS A 225 -1.91 22.13 -12.72
N PHE A 226 -1.77 21.10 -13.55
CA PHE A 226 -0.47 20.62 -13.99
C PHE A 226 -0.12 21.17 -15.36
N LYS A 227 1.14 21.56 -15.52
CA LYS A 227 1.71 21.89 -16.84
C LYS A 227 1.73 20.65 -17.75
N GLY A 228 2.00 20.85 -19.03
CA GLY A 228 2.15 19.77 -20.01
C GLY A 228 1.10 19.81 -21.10
N PRO A 229 1.13 18.84 -22.04
CA PRO A 229 0.24 18.84 -23.20
C PRO A 229 -1.23 18.79 -22.77
N GLU A 230 -2.05 19.64 -23.36
CA GLU A 230 -3.48 19.77 -23.02
C GLU A 230 -4.28 18.56 -23.53
N ILE A 231 -4.00 18.12 -24.76
CA ILE A 231 -4.63 16.93 -25.36
C ILE A 231 -3.67 15.74 -25.22
N LEU A 232 -4.16 14.66 -24.61
CA LEU A 232 -3.47 13.38 -24.53
C LEU A 232 -4.04 12.37 -25.54
N PRO A 233 -3.21 11.46 -26.08
CA PRO A 233 -3.65 10.44 -27.04
C PRO A 233 -4.38 9.29 -26.34
N PHE A 234 -5.52 9.58 -25.69
CA PHE A 234 -6.29 8.57 -24.96
C PHE A 234 -6.89 7.49 -25.88
N ASP A 235 -7.16 7.81 -27.14
CA ASP A 235 -7.66 6.90 -28.18
C ASP A 235 -6.61 5.95 -28.77
N HIS A 236 -5.33 6.13 -28.43
CA HIS A 236 -4.28 5.25 -28.93
C HIS A 236 -4.41 3.84 -28.32
N GLN A 237 -4.33 2.79 -29.15
CA GLN A 237 -4.60 1.39 -28.73
C GLN A 237 -3.79 0.93 -27.50
N ASP A 238 -2.51 1.30 -27.43
CA ASP A 238 -1.64 0.98 -26.29
C ASP A 238 -2.01 1.71 -24.98
N ILE A 239 -2.76 2.80 -25.08
CA ILE A 239 -3.19 3.65 -23.96
C ILE A 239 -4.57 3.20 -23.46
N LEU A 240 -5.47 2.87 -24.39
CA LEU A 240 -6.85 2.45 -24.14
C LEU A 240 -6.98 1.35 -23.10
N VAL A 241 -6.11 0.34 -23.15
CA VAL A 241 -6.13 -0.81 -22.23
C VAL A 241 -6.03 -0.36 -20.76
N TYR A 242 -5.29 0.71 -20.49
CA TYR A 242 -5.16 1.24 -19.13
C TYR A 242 -6.31 2.18 -18.78
N ILE A 243 -6.68 3.08 -19.70
CA ILE A 243 -7.69 4.11 -19.43
C ILE A 243 -9.04 3.49 -19.10
N ASP A 244 -9.46 2.45 -19.84
CA ASP A 244 -10.71 1.75 -19.55
C ASP A 244 -10.70 1.18 -18.11
N ASN A 245 -9.61 0.47 -17.75
CA ASN A 245 -9.47 -0.10 -16.41
C ASN A 245 -9.43 0.98 -15.32
N LEU A 246 -8.79 2.13 -15.55
CA LEU A 246 -8.74 3.21 -14.57
C LEU A 246 -10.12 3.78 -14.24
N PHE A 247 -11.02 3.88 -15.23
CA PHE A 247 -12.41 4.30 -15.00
C PHE A 247 -13.25 3.18 -14.37
N VAL A 248 -13.11 1.95 -14.87
CA VAL A 248 -13.84 0.78 -14.34
C VAL A 248 -13.50 0.56 -12.86
N GLU A 249 -12.23 0.69 -12.47
CA GLU A 249 -11.71 0.60 -11.09
C GLU A 249 -11.90 1.90 -10.27
N ARG A 250 -12.58 2.93 -10.81
CA ARG A 250 -12.81 4.24 -10.17
C ARG A 250 -11.55 5.00 -9.72
N LYS A 251 -10.38 4.69 -10.30
CA LYS A 251 -9.16 5.48 -10.13
C LYS A 251 -9.24 6.82 -10.87
N LEU A 252 -10.01 6.84 -11.98
CA LEU A 252 -10.47 8.05 -12.63
C LEU A 252 -11.99 8.17 -12.47
N LYS A 253 -12.47 9.41 -12.33
CA LYS A 253 -13.87 9.76 -12.18
C LYS A 253 -14.50 10.05 -13.55
N PRO A 254 -15.55 9.31 -13.94
CA PRO A 254 -16.33 9.63 -15.13
C PRO A 254 -16.95 11.03 -15.03
N ILE A 255 -17.07 11.73 -16.15
CA ILE A 255 -17.69 13.07 -16.20
C ILE A 255 -19.04 13.03 -16.92
N PRO A 256 -20.03 13.89 -16.57
CA PRO A 256 -21.31 13.90 -17.26
C PRO A 256 -21.16 14.21 -18.75
N ASP A 257 -21.77 13.39 -19.62
CA ASP A 257 -21.90 13.72 -21.03
C ASP A 257 -23.13 14.62 -21.25
N ASN A 258 -22.89 15.90 -21.48
CA ASN A 258 -23.94 16.88 -21.77
C ASN A 258 -24.31 16.93 -23.26
N SER A 259 -23.62 16.17 -24.11
CA SER A 259 -23.67 16.29 -25.56
C SER A 259 -23.96 14.93 -26.18
N LYS A 260 -25.23 14.68 -26.51
CA LYS A 260 -25.74 13.46 -27.21
C LYS A 260 -25.14 13.18 -28.62
N LYS A 261 -23.90 13.61 -28.89
CA LYS A 261 -23.20 13.58 -30.18
C LYS A 261 -21.90 12.75 -30.17
N LEU A 262 -21.45 12.27 -29.01
CA LEU A 262 -20.28 11.38 -28.95
C LEU A 262 -20.62 10.02 -29.57
N ASP A 263 -19.80 9.54 -30.50
CA ASP A 263 -19.82 8.13 -30.89
C ASP A 263 -19.22 7.32 -29.73
N LEU A 264 -20.10 6.86 -28.83
CA LEU A 264 -19.75 6.16 -27.61
C LEU A 264 -19.31 4.72 -27.90
N SER A 265 -18.13 4.61 -28.50
CA SER A 265 -17.37 3.36 -28.48
C SER A 265 -17.27 2.83 -27.04
N SER A 266 -17.24 1.51 -26.90
CA SER A 266 -17.42 0.80 -25.62
C SER A 266 -16.49 1.28 -24.48
N TRP A 267 -15.31 1.81 -24.80
CA TRP A 267 -14.32 2.27 -23.82
C TRP A 267 -14.55 3.72 -23.36
N ILE A 268 -15.02 4.62 -24.25
CA ILE A 268 -15.34 6.02 -23.89
C ILE A 268 -16.46 6.04 -22.85
N ARG A 269 -17.41 5.11 -22.96
CA ARG A 269 -18.53 4.94 -22.02
C ARG A 269 -18.08 4.79 -20.57
N SER A 270 -16.95 4.13 -20.31
CA SER A 270 -16.43 4.00 -18.94
C SER A 270 -16.06 5.35 -18.34
N GLY A 271 -15.62 6.30 -19.17
CA GLY A 271 -15.19 7.63 -18.76
C GLY A 271 -16.27 8.71 -18.79
N VAL A 272 -17.51 8.36 -19.15
CA VAL A 272 -18.63 9.31 -19.13
C VAL A 272 -19.80 8.78 -18.30
N THR A 273 -20.40 9.64 -17.50
CA THR A 273 -21.63 9.30 -16.77
C THR A 273 -22.82 9.54 -17.69
N LEU A 274 -23.40 8.48 -18.22
CA LEU A 274 -24.75 8.54 -18.80
C LEU A 274 -25.76 8.27 -17.69
N GLN A 275 -26.93 8.89 -17.75
CA GLN A 275 -27.98 8.74 -16.73
C GLN A 275 -28.70 7.37 -16.80
N ASP A 276 -28.14 6.37 -17.48
CA ASP A 276 -28.81 5.09 -17.78
C ASP A 276 -28.36 3.96 -16.86
N LYS A 277 -29.29 3.06 -16.51
CA LYS A 277 -29.04 1.90 -15.65
C LYS A 277 -28.20 0.83 -16.35
N ASP A 278 -28.22 0.79 -17.68
CA ASP A 278 -27.53 -0.22 -18.48
C ASP A 278 -25.99 -0.09 -18.40
N ASP A 279 -25.44 1.11 -18.23
CA ASP A 279 -23.99 1.31 -18.15
C ASP A 279 -23.37 0.80 -16.84
N LYS A 280 -24.09 0.95 -15.72
CA LYS A 280 -23.64 0.38 -14.43
C LYS A 280 -23.58 -1.14 -14.46
N LYS A 281 -24.51 -1.79 -15.19
CA LYS A 281 -24.50 -3.24 -15.40
C LYS A 281 -23.29 -3.67 -16.23
N ILE A 282 -22.92 -2.90 -17.25
CA ILE A 282 -21.70 -3.14 -18.04
C ILE A 282 -20.46 -2.98 -17.16
N GLN A 283 -20.37 -1.92 -16.35
CA GLN A 283 -19.26 -1.71 -15.42
C GLN A 283 -19.12 -2.86 -14.41
N LEU A 284 -20.22 -3.30 -13.79
CA LEU A 284 -20.22 -4.46 -12.89
C LEU A 284 -19.72 -5.73 -13.59
N SER A 285 -20.17 -5.96 -14.82
CA SER A 285 -19.74 -7.13 -15.60
C SER A 285 -18.25 -7.08 -15.93
N ARG A 286 -17.71 -5.89 -16.26
CA ARG A 286 -16.26 -5.71 -16.47
C ARG A 286 -15.45 -5.91 -15.21
N LEU A 287 -15.88 -5.34 -14.08
CA LEU A 287 -15.24 -5.57 -12.79
C LEU A 287 -15.23 -7.06 -12.42
N LEU A 288 -16.33 -7.77 -12.65
CA LEU A 288 -16.41 -9.20 -12.40
C LEU A 288 -15.38 -9.99 -13.23
N MET A 289 -15.27 -9.70 -14.54
CA MET A 289 -14.27 -10.32 -15.41
C MET A 289 -12.84 -10.02 -14.93
N LEU A 290 -12.54 -8.77 -14.57
CA LEU A 290 -11.23 -8.39 -14.03
C LEU A 290 -10.89 -9.15 -12.74
N LEU A 291 -11.88 -9.34 -11.84
CA LEU A 291 -11.68 -10.12 -10.62
C LEU A 291 -11.44 -11.61 -10.90
N GLU A 292 -12.09 -12.17 -11.91
CA GLU A 292 -11.85 -13.57 -12.30
C GLU A 292 -10.47 -13.76 -12.93
N GLU A 293 -10.03 -12.85 -13.80
CA GLU A 293 -8.74 -12.90 -14.48
C GLU A 293 -7.55 -12.62 -13.55
N GLN A 294 -7.72 -11.71 -12.59
CA GLN A 294 -6.65 -11.24 -11.71
C GLN A 294 -6.70 -11.86 -10.31
N LEU A 295 -7.44 -12.95 -10.13
CA LEU A 295 -7.51 -13.66 -8.85
C LEU A 295 -6.10 -14.13 -8.42
N PRO A 296 -5.58 -13.70 -7.26
CA PRO A 296 -4.26 -14.11 -6.81
C PRO A 296 -4.17 -15.63 -6.55
N SER A 297 -2.94 -16.14 -6.70
CA SER A 297 -2.60 -17.54 -6.53
C SER A 297 -1.86 -17.77 -5.20
N ASN A 298 -1.48 -19.02 -4.92
CA ASN A 298 -0.71 -19.33 -3.70
C ASN A 298 0.72 -18.75 -3.72
N ASP A 299 1.27 -18.50 -4.91
CA ASP A 299 2.63 -17.96 -5.09
C ASP A 299 2.65 -16.42 -5.20
N SER A 300 1.46 -15.81 -5.14
CA SER A 300 1.29 -14.35 -5.15
C SER A 300 1.83 -13.73 -3.87
N ARG A 301 2.29 -12.48 -3.97
CA ARG A 301 2.73 -11.70 -2.81
C ARG A 301 1.53 -11.11 -2.08
N HIS A 302 1.73 -10.68 -0.84
CA HIS A 302 0.70 -9.98 -0.06
C HIS A 302 0.15 -8.73 -0.78
N SER A 303 0.97 -8.03 -1.57
CA SER A 303 0.59 -6.86 -2.36
C SER A 303 -0.47 -7.16 -3.43
N ASP A 304 -0.41 -8.34 -4.04
CA ASP A 304 -1.38 -8.78 -5.04
C ASP A 304 -2.76 -8.95 -4.41
N TRP A 305 -2.80 -9.53 -3.20
CA TRP A 305 -4.01 -9.66 -2.39
C TRP A 305 -4.57 -8.31 -1.94
N ILE A 306 -3.72 -7.36 -1.56
CA ILE A 306 -4.15 -5.98 -1.24
C ILE A 306 -4.78 -5.31 -2.47
N SER A 307 -4.13 -5.40 -3.64
CA SER A 307 -4.68 -4.85 -4.89
C SER A 307 -6.02 -5.49 -5.25
N PHE A 308 -6.10 -6.81 -5.14
CA PHE A 308 -7.33 -7.56 -5.38
C PHE A 308 -8.45 -7.16 -4.42
N ALA A 309 -8.15 -6.96 -3.13
CA ALA A 309 -9.12 -6.57 -2.12
C ALA A 309 -9.80 -5.23 -2.45
N TYR A 310 -9.05 -4.23 -2.93
CA TYR A 310 -9.63 -2.95 -3.37
C TYR A 310 -10.53 -3.13 -4.58
N LYS A 311 -10.11 -3.87 -5.62
CA LYS A 311 -10.95 -4.14 -6.79
C LYS A 311 -12.25 -4.86 -6.42
N LYS A 312 -12.15 -5.84 -5.50
CA LYS A 312 -13.30 -6.59 -5.00
C LYS A 312 -14.24 -5.67 -4.21
N ALA A 313 -13.69 -4.77 -3.41
CA ALA A 313 -14.48 -3.83 -2.63
C ALA A 313 -15.19 -2.78 -3.50
N GLU A 314 -14.58 -2.33 -4.60
CA GLU A 314 -15.24 -1.46 -5.59
C GLU A 314 -16.42 -2.17 -6.25
N PHE A 315 -16.23 -3.45 -6.60
CA PHE A 315 -17.30 -4.30 -7.11
C PHE A 315 -18.43 -4.47 -6.09
N GLU A 316 -18.11 -4.77 -4.83
CA GLU A 316 -19.10 -4.95 -3.76
C GLU A 316 -19.87 -3.65 -3.49
N ALA A 317 -19.19 -2.51 -3.37
CA ALA A 317 -19.80 -1.21 -3.17
C ALA A 317 -20.81 -0.88 -4.29
N LEU A 318 -20.41 -1.06 -5.56
CA LEU A 318 -21.30 -0.84 -6.71
C LEU A 318 -22.48 -1.82 -6.74
N SER A 319 -22.26 -3.09 -6.35
CA SER A 319 -23.31 -4.11 -6.34
C SER A 319 -24.38 -3.87 -5.26
N LEU A 320 -24.00 -3.23 -4.14
CA LEU A 320 -24.90 -2.96 -3.03
C LEU A 320 -25.74 -1.69 -3.25
N THR A 321 -25.20 -0.71 -3.96
CA THR A 321 -25.90 0.56 -4.23
C THR A 321 -26.98 0.43 -5.31
N GLU A 322 -26.94 -0.61 -6.14
CA GLU A 322 -27.78 -0.73 -7.32
C GLU A 322 -28.67 -1.99 -7.29
N VAL A 323 -29.94 -1.84 -7.67
CA VAL A 323 -30.84 -2.98 -7.92
C VAL A 323 -30.55 -3.53 -9.31
N ILE A 324 -29.43 -4.24 -9.47
CA ILE A 324 -29.02 -4.85 -10.73
C ILE A 324 -29.04 -6.37 -10.58
N ASP A 325 -29.68 -7.07 -11.53
CA ASP A 325 -29.59 -8.52 -11.69
C ASP A 325 -28.18 -8.91 -12.11
N VAL A 326 -27.26 -8.98 -11.16
CA VAL A 326 -25.95 -9.59 -11.34
C VAL A 326 -26.15 -11.11 -11.34
N PRO A 327 -25.53 -11.87 -12.27
CA PRO A 327 -25.63 -13.33 -12.27
C PRO A 327 -25.14 -13.93 -10.93
N VAL A 328 -26.09 -14.31 -10.08
CA VAL A 328 -25.83 -14.82 -8.72
C VAL A 328 -24.87 -16.01 -8.74
N GLU A 329 -24.95 -16.85 -9.77
CA GLU A 329 -24.09 -18.03 -9.89
C GLU A 329 -22.61 -17.69 -10.06
N GLY A 330 -22.29 -16.68 -10.90
CA GLY A 330 -20.91 -16.22 -11.11
C GLY A 330 -20.31 -15.65 -9.83
N LEU A 331 -21.10 -14.86 -9.10
CA LEU A 331 -20.72 -14.30 -7.80
C LEU A 331 -20.41 -15.36 -6.75
N VAL A 332 -21.29 -16.35 -6.59
CA VAL A 332 -21.10 -17.43 -5.62
C VAL A 332 -19.85 -18.25 -5.97
N LYS A 333 -19.63 -18.54 -7.25
CA LYS A 333 -18.43 -19.23 -7.73
C LYS A 333 -17.16 -18.42 -7.45
N LEU A 334 -17.14 -17.12 -7.77
CA LEU A 334 -16.00 -16.26 -7.49
C LEU A 334 -15.72 -16.18 -5.99
N LYS A 335 -16.74 -15.95 -5.17
CA LYS A 335 -16.61 -15.89 -3.71
C LYS A 335 -15.97 -17.16 -3.15
N SER A 336 -16.46 -18.33 -3.55
CA SER A 336 -15.90 -19.61 -3.12
C SER A 336 -14.45 -19.80 -3.57
N LYS A 337 -14.10 -19.40 -4.80
CA LYS A 337 -12.72 -19.44 -5.29
C LYS A 337 -11.81 -18.52 -4.47
N VAL A 338 -12.25 -17.28 -4.20
CA VAL A 338 -11.53 -16.30 -3.40
C VAL A 338 -11.27 -16.84 -2.00
N GLU A 339 -12.31 -17.34 -1.31
CA GLU A 339 -12.18 -17.89 0.05
C GLU A 339 -11.20 -19.06 0.08
N ASN A 340 -11.28 -20.00 -0.87
CA ASN A 340 -10.38 -21.15 -0.94
C ASN A 340 -8.92 -20.75 -1.22
N ASN A 341 -8.70 -19.86 -2.19
CA ASN A 341 -7.35 -19.41 -2.55
C ASN A 341 -6.73 -18.59 -1.41
N PHE A 342 -7.50 -17.66 -0.84
CA PHE A 342 -7.02 -16.79 0.24
C PHE A 342 -6.75 -17.57 1.52
N THR A 343 -7.57 -18.57 1.86
CA THR A 343 -7.33 -19.42 3.03
C THR A 343 -6.01 -20.19 2.89
N LYS A 344 -5.80 -20.86 1.76
CA LYS A 344 -4.55 -21.60 1.50
C LYS A 344 -3.32 -20.68 1.54
N TRP A 345 -3.45 -19.51 0.93
CA TRP A 345 -2.39 -18.51 0.94
C TRP A 345 -2.11 -18.01 2.36
N LEU A 346 -3.15 -17.67 3.15
CA LEU A 346 -2.97 -17.24 4.54
C LEU A 346 -2.30 -18.30 5.40
N GLU A 347 -2.67 -19.58 5.26
CA GLU A 347 -2.05 -20.67 6.01
C GLU A 347 -0.53 -20.77 5.76
N ALA A 348 -0.10 -20.57 4.51
CA ALA A 348 1.31 -20.60 4.15
C ALA A 348 2.08 -19.32 4.54
N HIS A 349 1.45 -18.15 4.36
CA HIS A 349 2.16 -16.86 4.37
C HIS A 349 2.02 -16.06 5.68
N PHE A 350 0.90 -16.20 6.41
CA PHE A 350 0.55 -15.29 7.52
C PHE A 350 1.61 -15.21 8.62
N SER A 351 2.24 -16.33 8.96
CA SER A 351 3.30 -16.36 9.98
C SER A 351 4.54 -15.56 9.59
N GLY A 352 4.82 -15.47 8.28
CA GLY A 352 5.89 -14.66 7.74
C GLY A 352 5.54 -13.17 7.74
N LEU A 353 4.29 -12.82 7.38
CA LEU A 353 3.82 -11.44 7.35
C LEU A 353 3.98 -10.71 8.68
N ILE A 354 3.78 -11.42 9.80
CA ILE A 354 3.93 -10.90 11.17
C ILE A 354 5.32 -10.29 11.42
N ASN A 355 6.35 -10.81 10.76
CA ASN A 355 7.74 -10.42 10.97
C ASN A 355 8.24 -9.40 9.93
N LEU A 356 7.39 -8.99 8.99
CA LEU A 356 7.74 -7.97 8.00
C LEU A 356 7.97 -6.61 8.68
N PRO A 357 8.82 -5.74 8.10
CA PRO A 357 9.30 -4.57 8.79
C PRO A 357 8.23 -3.46 8.82
N PRO A 358 8.29 -2.54 9.81
CA PRO A 358 7.31 -1.46 9.92
C PRO A 358 7.54 -0.27 8.97
N THR A 359 8.51 -0.34 8.04
CA THR A 359 8.79 0.70 7.02
C THR A 359 7.58 0.95 6.14
N GLN A 360 7.01 -0.12 5.59
CA GLN A 360 5.73 -0.15 4.91
C GLN A 360 4.91 -1.22 5.64
N PRO A 361 4.03 -0.82 6.56
CA PRO A 361 3.38 -1.79 7.44
C PRO A 361 2.51 -2.72 6.62
N VAL A 362 2.83 -4.01 6.61
CA VAL A 362 1.96 -5.06 6.07
C VAL A 362 0.95 -5.52 7.12
N MET A 363 1.33 -5.45 8.39
CA MET A 363 0.50 -5.87 9.52
C MET A 363 0.06 -4.68 10.36
N LEU A 364 -1.18 -4.72 10.83
CA LEU A 364 -1.83 -3.63 11.59
C LEU A 364 -1.02 -3.12 12.79
N HIS A 365 -0.32 -4.02 13.49
CA HIS A 365 0.46 -3.67 14.68
C HIS A 365 1.75 -2.89 14.37
N HIS A 366 2.12 -2.73 13.09
CA HIS A 366 3.24 -1.89 12.67
C HIS A 366 2.83 -0.44 12.38
N THR A 367 1.54 -0.16 12.18
CA THR A 367 1.03 1.18 11.83
C THR A 367 1.52 2.29 12.77
N PRO A 368 1.54 2.15 14.11
CA PRO A 368 2.04 3.21 14.99
C PRO A 368 3.52 3.53 14.79
N ARG A 369 4.33 2.53 14.42
CA ARG A 369 5.77 2.72 14.17
C ARG A 369 6.00 3.51 12.89
N GLN A 370 5.19 3.28 11.86
CA GLN A 370 5.19 4.12 10.66
C GLN A 370 4.80 5.56 11.02
N MET A 371 3.75 5.74 11.83
CA MET A 371 3.34 7.08 12.30
C MET A 371 4.44 7.79 13.10
N ALA A 372 5.17 7.07 13.95
CA ALA A 372 6.27 7.65 14.72
C ALA A 372 7.39 8.20 13.82
N ARG A 373 7.75 7.46 12.77
CA ARG A 373 8.71 7.94 11.75
C ARG A 373 8.21 9.18 11.03
N HIS A 374 6.92 9.22 10.68
CA HIS A 374 6.33 10.44 10.10
C HIS A 374 6.43 11.65 11.04
N ILE A 375 6.31 11.47 12.36
CA ILE A 375 6.57 12.57 13.31
C ILE A 375 8.04 13.00 13.26
N GLU A 376 8.98 12.05 13.24
CA GLU A 376 10.42 12.34 13.20
C GLU A 376 10.84 13.08 11.91
N ASP A 377 10.26 12.71 10.78
CA ASP A 377 10.60 13.26 9.45
C ASP A 377 9.83 14.55 9.10
N SER A 378 8.63 14.75 9.66
CA SER A 378 7.77 15.88 9.28
C SER A 378 8.07 17.14 10.08
N LYS A 379 8.03 18.30 9.43
CA LYS A 379 8.13 19.60 10.14
C LYS A 379 6.97 19.88 11.09
N ASN A 380 5.83 19.21 10.87
CA ASN A 380 4.58 19.49 11.59
C ASN A 380 4.40 18.65 12.87
N ASN A 381 5.26 17.65 13.11
CA ASN A 381 5.40 16.87 14.37
C ASN A 381 4.09 16.35 15.01
N ARG A 382 3.01 16.19 14.24
CA ARG A 382 1.69 15.83 14.76
C ARG A 382 0.99 14.80 13.89
N VAL A 383 0.32 13.85 14.54
CA VAL A 383 -0.45 12.79 13.89
C VAL A 383 -1.73 12.47 14.67
N ALA A 384 -2.75 12.03 13.93
CA ALA A 384 -3.97 11.48 14.48
C ALA A 384 -4.27 10.12 13.83
N LEU A 385 -4.50 9.10 14.65
CA LEU A 385 -5.00 7.80 14.24
C LEU A 385 -6.51 7.77 14.50
N ILE A 386 -7.30 7.61 13.44
CA ILE A 386 -8.75 7.44 13.53
C ILE A 386 -9.07 5.98 13.19
N VAL A 387 -9.72 5.29 14.12
CA VAL A 387 -10.13 3.89 13.98
C VAL A 387 -11.64 3.85 13.89
N VAL A 388 -12.17 3.41 12.74
CA VAL A 388 -13.59 3.12 12.56
C VAL A 388 -13.77 1.62 12.74
N ASP A 389 -14.41 1.24 13.84
CA ASP A 389 -14.55 -0.16 14.23
C ASP A 389 -15.57 -0.89 13.37
N GLY A 390 -15.26 -2.11 12.94
CA GLY A 390 -16.15 -2.95 12.14
C GLY A 390 -16.42 -2.45 10.71
N LEU A 391 -15.63 -1.50 10.18
CA LEU A 391 -15.83 -0.96 8.83
C LEU A 391 -15.20 -1.87 7.77
N SER A 392 -16.00 -2.33 6.81
CA SER A 392 -15.52 -3.10 5.67
C SER A 392 -14.94 -2.20 4.56
N LEU A 393 -14.15 -2.77 3.65
CA LEU A 393 -13.46 -2.01 2.61
C LEU A 393 -14.43 -1.39 1.59
N ASP A 394 -15.53 -2.08 1.27
CA ASP A 394 -16.61 -1.61 0.38
C ASP A 394 -17.38 -0.43 0.99
N GLN A 395 -17.59 -0.45 2.32
CA GLN A 395 -18.16 0.68 3.05
C GLN A 395 -17.22 1.89 3.02
N TRP A 396 -15.91 1.66 3.20
CA TRP A 396 -14.90 2.71 3.08
C TRP A 396 -14.92 3.37 1.70
N ILE A 397 -14.99 2.58 0.62
CA ILE A 397 -15.10 3.09 -0.76
C ILE A 397 -16.30 4.04 -0.91
N SER A 398 -17.46 3.65 -0.37
CA SER A 398 -18.67 4.47 -0.40
C SER A 398 -18.50 5.77 0.42
N ILE A 399 -17.87 5.69 1.60
CA ILE A 399 -17.62 6.86 2.47
C ILE A 399 -16.62 7.82 1.83
N ARG A 400 -15.55 7.29 1.22
CA ARG A 400 -14.49 8.06 0.56
C ARG A 400 -15.08 9.02 -0.48
N GLU A 401 -16.01 8.55 -1.29
CA GLU A 401 -16.67 9.36 -2.33
C GLU A 401 -17.39 10.56 -1.72
N ILE A 402 -18.20 10.30 -0.68
CA ILE A 402 -18.92 11.35 0.06
C ILE A 402 -17.95 12.36 0.68
N LEU A 403 -16.85 11.91 1.28
CA LEU A 403 -15.85 12.79 1.90
C LEU A 403 -15.16 13.69 0.87
N GLN A 404 -14.82 13.16 -0.30
CA GLN A 404 -14.20 13.93 -1.38
C GLN A 404 -15.16 14.97 -1.96
N ASP A 405 -16.44 14.64 -2.09
CA ASP A 405 -17.46 15.58 -2.58
C ASP A 405 -17.71 16.72 -1.58
N GLN A 406 -17.67 16.42 -0.29
CA GLN A 406 -17.80 17.42 0.78
C GLN A 406 -16.56 18.30 0.93
N SER A 407 -15.36 17.77 0.65
CA SER A 407 -14.10 18.49 0.81
C SER A 407 -13.14 18.21 -0.35
N LYS A 408 -13.19 19.06 -1.38
CA LYS A 408 -12.33 18.94 -2.56
C LYS A 408 -10.82 19.05 -2.27
N ASN A 409 -10.45 19.66 -1.15
CA ASN A 409 -9.05 19.82 -0.73
C ASN A 409 -8.55 18.66 0.15
N LEU A 410 -9.40 17.69 0.48
CA LEU A 410 -9.01 16.54 1.27
C LEU A 410 -8.15 15.59 0.42
N VAL A 411 -6.87 15.48 0.77
CA VAL A 411 -5.97 14.51 0.16
C VAL A 411 -6.13 13.17 0.87
N ILE A 412 -6.64 12.18 0.15
CA ILE A 412 -6.77 10.80 0.64
C ILE A 412 -5.69 9.96 -0.04
N ARG A 413 -4.87 9.28 0.76
CA ARG A 413 -3.92 8.25 0.31
C ARG A 413 -4.34 6.92 0.91
N GLU A 414 -4.59 5.94 0.05
CA GLU A 414 -5.15 4.65 0.43
C GLU A 414 -4.09 3.55 0.38
N SER A 415 -4.11 2.69 1.39
CA SER A 415 -3.34 1.45 1.48
C SER A 415 -4.06 0.50 2.43
N ALA A 416 -3.77 -0.79 2.34
CA ALA A 416 -4.31 -1.79 3.26
C ALA A 416 -3.21 -2.48 4.06
N VAL A 417 -3.60 -3.02 5.21
CA VAL A 417 -2.77 -3.86 6.09
C VAL A 417 -3.59 -5.05 6.54
N PHE A 418 -2.93 -6.15 6.88
CA PHE A 418 -3.57 -7.34 7.44
C PHE A 418 -3.81 -7.16 8.94
N ALA A 419 -5.02 -7.50 9.37
CA ALA A 419 -5.36 -7.61 10.78
C ALA A 419 -4.77 -8.91 11.37
N TRP A 420 -4.70 -8.98 12.69
CA TRP A 420 -4.37 -10.23 13.38
C TRP A 420 -5.50 -11.23 13.26
N ILE A 421 -5.17 -12.53 13.27
CA ILE A 421 -6.14 -13.62 13.34
C ILE A 421 -6.20 -14.11 14.79
N PRO A 422 -7.40 -14.22 15.41
CA PRO A 422 -8.71 -13.84 14.86
C PRO A 422 -8.87 -12.32 14.77
N SER A 423 -9.58 -11.84 13.75
CA SER A 423 -9.80 -10.41 13.46
C SER A 423 -10.85 -9.76 14.38
N LEU A 424 -10.84 -10.14 15.66
CA LEU A 424 -11.72 -9.57 16.68
C LEU A 424 -11.33 -8.12 16.97
N THR A 425 -12.32 -7.31 17.31
CA THR A 425 -12.16 -5.90 17.72
C THR A 425 -11.09 -5.74 18.80
N SER A 426 -11.15 -6.53 19.88
CA SER A 426 -10.23 -6.42 21.01
C SER A 426 -8.79 -6.80 20.66
N VAL A 427 -8.61 -7.76 19.76
CA VAL A 427 -7.30 -8.22 19.28
C VAL A 427 -6.69 -7.14 18.37
N SER A 428 -7.45 -6.72 17.36
CA SER A 428 -6.99 -5.77 16.34
C SER A 428 -6.68 -4.40 16.94
N ARG A 429 -7.59 -3.85 17.75
CA ARG A 429 -7.40 -2.51 18.33
C ARG A 429 -6.28 -2.48 19.37
N GLN A 430 -6.14 -3.48 20.23
CA GLN A 430 -5.00 -3.49 21.16
C GLN A 430 -3.68 -3.66 20.43
N ALA A 431 -3.60 -4.53 19.42
CA ALA A 431 -2.38 -4.69 18.63
C ALA A 431 -2.01 -3.38 17.92
N LEU A 432 -3.02 -2.69 17.35
CA LEU A 432 -2.88 -1.38 16.75
C LEU A 432 -2.39 -0.34 17.77
N PHE A 433 -3.07 -0.14 18.88
CA PHE A 433 -2.68 0.91 19.85
C PHE A 433 -1.39 0.58 20.62
N ALA A 434 -1.04 -0.69 20.79
CA ALA A 434 0.21 -1.09 21.43
C ALA A 434 1.43 -1.02 20.51
N GLY A 435 1.24 -1.10 19.19
CA GLY A 435 2.33 -1.28 18.24
C GLY A 435 3.07 -2.62 18.39
N LYS A 436 2.37 -3.65 18.87
CA LYS A 436 2.92 -4.96 19.28
C LYS A 436 1.97 -6.13 18.95
N PRO A 437 2.51 -7.35 18.74
CA PRO A 437 1.73 -8.57 18.64
C PRO A 437 0.84 -8.87 19.87
N PRO A 438 -0.31 -9.57 19.70
CA PRO A 438 -1.22 -10.01 20.77
C PRO A 438 -0.58 -10.71 21.96
N MET A 439 0.51 -11.46 21.73
CA MET A 439 1.23 -12.20 22.76
C MET A 439 1.77 -11.32 23.90
N TYR A 440 1.93 -10.01 23.68
CA TYR A 440 2.45 -9.08 24.68
C TYR A 440 1.38 -8.51 25.62
N PHE A 441 0.10 -8.84 25.44
CA PHE A 441 -1.00 -8.40 26.30
C PHE A 441 -2.05 -9.49 26.54
N PRO A 442 -1.64 -10.70 26.99
CA PRO A 442 -2.54 -11.86 27.11
C PRO A 442 -3.67 -11.61 28.11
N ASN A 443 -3.41 -10.87 29.19
CA ASN A 443 -4.39 -10.64 30.26
C ASN A 443 -5.55 -9.71 29.86
N SER A 444 -5.39 -8.92 28.79
CA SER A 444 -6.43 -7.99 28.34
C SER A 444 -6.94 -8.26 26.93
N ILE A 445 -6.48 -9.33 26.26
CA ILE A 445 -6.75 -9.61 24.84
C ILE A 445 -8.24 -9.65 24.47
N ASN A 446 -9.10 -10.02 25.42
CA ASN A 446 -10.56 -10.13 25.24
C ASN A 446 -11.32 -8.82 25.51
N THR A 447 -10.63 -7.70 25.78
CA THR A 447 -11.26 -6.41 26.14
C THR A 447 -10.59 -5.23 25.43
N THR A 448 -11.25 -4.08 25.35
CA THR A 448 -10.67 -2.83 24.80
C THR A 448 -10.24 -1.84 25.89
N HIS A 449 -10.25 -2.25 27.16
CA HIS A 449 -10.05 -1.34 28.30
C HIS A 449 -8.63 -0.78 28.39
N ASN A 450 -7.63 -1.52 27.93
CA ASN A 450 -6.21 -1.14 28.05
C ASN A 450 -5.70 -0.27 26.90
N GLU A 451 -6.50 0.00 25.87
CA GLU A 451 -6.04 0.73 24.66
C GLU A 451 -5.42 2.09 24.97
N LYS A 452 -6.06 2.90 25.84
CA LYS A 452 -5.51 4.19 26.27
C LYS A 452 -4.13 4.04 26.89
N LYS A 453 -3.95 3.04 27.75
CA LYS A 453 -2.68 2.77 28.43
C LYS A 453 -1.62 2.29 27.44
N LEU A 454 -1.99 1.38 26.54
CA LEU A 454 -1.10 0.83 25.52
C LEU A 454 -0.63 1.91 24.54
N TRP A 455 -1.54 2.77 24.07
CA TRP A 455 -1.23 3.91 23.21
C TRP A 455 -0.27 4.89 23.88
N GLN A 456 -0.54 5.22 25.15
CA GLN A 456 0.34 6.10 25.91
C GLN A 456 1.73 5.49 26.10
N GLN A 457 1.82 4.21 26.48
CA GLN A 457 3.09 3.50 26.64
C GLN A 457 3.88 3.43 25.33
N PHE A 458 3.20 3.19 24.20
CA PHE A 458 3.84 3.21 22.89
C PHE A 458 4.55 4.55 22.66
N TRP A 459 3.83 5.67 22.77
CA TRP A 459 4.40 7.00 22.50
C TRP A 459 5.43 7.47 23.54
N GLU A 460 5.28 7.07 24.81
CA GLU A 460 6.31 7.30 25.85
C GLU A 460 7.64 6.65 25.45
N ASN A 461 7.62 5.44 24.88
CA ASN A 461 8.82 4.77 24.39
C ASN A 461 9.44 5.43 23.14
N TYR A 462 8.65 6.23 22.41
CA TYR A 462 9.10 7.09 21.30
C TYR A 462 9.37 8.53 21.74
N GLY A 463 9.50 8.77 23.05
CA GLY A 463 9.99 10.04 23.61
C GLY A 463 8.93 11.13 23.79
N LEU A 464 7.63 10.84 23.56
CA LEU A 464 6.57 11.79 23.88
C LEU A 464 6.20 11.75 25.37
N SER A 465 5.92 12.92 25.94
CA SER A 465 5.38 13.01 27.31
C SER A 465 3.88 12.69 27.35
N ARG A 466 3.37 12.39 28.55
CA ARG A 466 1.95 12.09 28.78
C ARG A 466 0.99 13.18 28.33
N LEU A 467 1.42 14.44 28.40
CA LEU A 467 0.61 15.60 28.02
C LEU A 467 0.53 15.76 26.49
N GLU A 468 1.48 15.17 25.76
CA GLU A 468 1.54 15.22 24.30
C GLU A 468 0.76 14.08 23.64
N VAL A 469 0.18 13.16 24.42
CA VAL A 469 -0.53 11.98 23.93
C VAL A 469 -2.01 12.03 24.31
N GLY A 470 -2.87 12.07 23.30
CA GLY A 470 -4.33 12.04 23.47
C GLY A 470 -4.92 10.69 23.06
N TYR A 471 -5.96 10.23 23.78
CA TYR A 471 -6.77 9.10 23.37
C TYR A 471 -8.24 9.34 23.72
N GLN A 472 -9.15 9.08 22.77
CA GLN A 472 -10.59 9.17 22.97
C GLN A 472 -11.30 8.03 22.23
N LYS A 473 -12.32 7.46 22.86
CA LYS A 473 -13.17 6.43 22.27
C LYS A 473 -14.63 6.89 22.18
N SER A 474 -15.41 6.18 21.37
CA SER A 474 -16.85 6.39 21.20
C SER A 474 -17.23 7.76 20.64
N ILE A 475 -16.38 8.28 19.74
CA ILE A 475 -16.64 9.50 18.98
C ILE A 475 -17.73 9.19 17.95
N GLY A 476 -18.73 10.09 17.83
CA GLY A 476 -19.85 9.92 16.89
C GLY A 476 -21.19 9.59 17.54
N ASN A 477 -21.26 9.30 18.84
CA ASN A 477 -22.54 9.09 19.57
C ASN A 477 -23.18 10.41 20.05
N GLY A 478 -22.96 11.51 19.34
CA GLY A 478 -23.36 12.87 19.73
C GLY A 478 -22.62 13.94 18.92
N ASP A 479 -22.50 15.16 19.47
CA ASP A 479 -21.76 16.25 18.83
C ASP A 479 -20.25 15.99 18.86
N ALA A 480 -19.71 15.51 17.73
CA ALA A 480 -18.30 15.20 17.59
C ALA A 480 -17.41 16.44 17.71
N ILE A 481 -17.89 17.63 17.33
CA ILE A 481 -17.13 18.88 17.42
C ILE A 481 -16.94 19.24 18.89
N ARG A 482 -18.01 19.23 19.68
CA ARG A 482 -17.92 19.45 21.13
C ARG A 482 -17.02 18.43 21.82
N ALA A 483 -17.15 17.15 21.48
CA ALA A 483 -16.31 16.11 22.05
C ALA A 483 -14.80 16.30 21.74
N LEU A 484 -14.48 16.97 20.62
CA LEU A 484 -13.11 17.33 20.27
C LEU A 484 -12.65 18.63 20.94
N ASP A 485 -13.54 19.62 21.08
CA ASP A 485 -13.28 20.96 21.66
C ASP A 485 -13.16 20.95 23.19
N ASP A 486 -13.93 20.09 23.89
CA ASP A 486 -13.88 19.96 25.35
C ASP A 486 -12.53 19.41 25.86
N MET A 487 -11.61 19.05 24.96
CA MET A 487 -10.28 18.58 25.31
C MET A 487 -9.34 19.73 25.64
N LEU A 488 -9.01 19.87 26.92
CA LEU A 488 -7.94 20.74 27.40
C LEU A 488 -6.62 20.42 26.67
N ASN A 489 -5.92 21.48 26.24
CA ASN A 489 -4.57 21.43 25.67
C ASN A 489 -4.42 20.75 24.30
N LEU A 490 -5.39 20.88 23.39
CA LEU A 490 -5.25 20.47 21.97
C LEU A 490 -3.94 20.96 21.31
N GLN A 491 -3.45 22.13 21.73
CA GLN A 491 -2.19 22.69 21.22
C GLN A 491 -0.94 21.91 21.67
N GLN A 492 -0.99 21.13 22.74
CA GLN A 492 0.13 20.33 23.25
C GLN A 492 0.14 18.90 22.68
N ILE A 493 -0.99 18.41 22.15
CA ILE A 493 -1.09 17.04 21.64
C ILE A 493 -0.28 16.88 20.34
N LYS A 494 0.63 15.92 20.33
CA LYS A 494 1.41 15.48 19.16
C LYS A 494 0.89 14.19 18.56
N ALA A 495 0.46 13.24 19.38
CA ALA A 495 -0.11 11.99 18.89
C ALA A 495 -1.49 11.74 19.49
N ARG A 496 -2.50 11.53 18.63
CA ARG A 496 -3.88 11.32 19.06
C ARG A 496 -4.45 10.01 18.54
N GLY A 497 -5.04 9.20 19.41
CA GLY A 497 -5.81 8.01 19.05
C GLY A 497 -7.31 8.27 19.21
N LEU A 498 -8.09 7.99 18.18
CA LEU A 498 -9.52 8.25 18.13
C LEU A 498 -10.25 6.98 17.68
N VAL A 499 -11.32 6.60 18.37
CA VAL A 499 -12.15 5.45 18.00
C VAL A 499 -13.60 5.87 17.77
N ILE A 500 -14.12 5.51 16.59
CA ILE A 500 -15.51 5.61 16.18
C ILE A 500 -16.10 4.19 16.23
N ASP A 501 -17.09 3.98 17.11
CA ASP A 501 -17.72 2.68 17.36
C ASP A 501 -19.14 2.57 16.76
N SER A 502 -19.56 3.58 16.00
CA SER A 502 -20.93 3.69 15.50
C SER A 502 -21.30 2.57 14.52
N VAL A 503 -20.40 2.17 13.62
CA VAL A 503 -20.68 1.13 12.61
C VAL A 503 -20.87 -0.23 13.29
N ASP A 504 -19.93 -0.64 14.13
CA ASP A 504 -20.01 -1.87 14.92
C ASP A 504 -21.28 -1.93 15.79
N LYS A 505 -21.62 -0.82 16.46
CA LYS A 505 -22.87 -0.72 17.25
C LYS A 505 -24.13 -0.85 16.41
N ILE A 506 -24.16 -0.27 15.21
CA ILE A 506 -25.28 -0.41 14.27
C ILE A 506 -25.40 -1.89 13.86
N MET A 507 -24.30 -2.52 13.48
CA MET A 507 -24.27 -3.93 13.05
C MET A 507 -24.75 -4.89 14.16
N HIS A 508 -24.27 -4.70 15.39
CA HIS A 508 -24.73 -5.49 16.54
C HIS A 508 -26.16 -5.18 16.95
N GLY A 509 -26.58 -3.90 16.88
CA GLY A 509 -27.95 -3.49 17.14
C GLY A 509 -28.95 -4.08 16.14
N MET A 510 -28.56 -4.20 14.86
CA MET A 510 -29.35 -4.85 13.82
C MET A 510 -29.49 -6.37 14.05
N GLN A 511 -28.47 -7.03 14.64
CA GLN A 511 -28.56 -8.46 14.99
C GLN A 511 -29.48 -8.73 16.19
N LEU A 512 -29.63 -7.78 17.12
CA LEU A 512 -30.51 -7.90 18.29
C LEU A 512 -31.97 -7.52 17.98
N GLY A 513 -32.25 -6.97 16.80
CA GLY A 513 -33.59 -6.66 16.31
C GLY A 513 -34.11 -7.71 15.33
N ASN A 514 -34.33 -8.93 15.80
CA ASN A 514 -35.14 -9.96 15.12
C ASN A 514 -36.07 -10.65 16.12
#